data_AF-A0A2D4NJ67-F1
#
_entry.id   AF-A0A2D4NJ67-F1
#
_cell.length_a   1.000
_cell.length_b   1.000
_cell.length_c   1.000
_cell.angle_alpha   90.00
_cell.angle_beta   90.00
_cell.angle_gamma   90.00
#
_symmetry.space_group_name_H-M   'P 1'
#
loop_
_entity.id
_entity.type
_entity.pdbx_description
1 polymer ?
#
loop_
_entity_poly.entity_id
_entity_poly.type
_entity_poly.pdbx_seq_one_letter_code
_entity_poly.pdbx_strand_id
1 'polypeptide(L)'
;MQLGSSDFLKTDGFVAKRQIFSFRSVRPRLTIYVCQEQSRTIRLERQQDSGNGENNGAIFVYHAIYLEEMAASEVTRKLALVFNIPLHQINQVYRQGPTGIHILVSDQMVQNFEDESCFLITIIKAENGEGFHIILK
;
A
#
# COMPACT_ATOMS: atom_id res chain seq x y z
N MET A 1 -14.33 38.38 -20.18
CA MET A 1 -14.56 38.11 -18.75
C MET A 1 -16.06 38.01 -18.54
N GLN A 2 -16.60 36.79 -18.53
CA GLN A 2 -18.02 36.56 -18.27
C GLN A 2 -18.12 36.06 -16.83
N LEU A 3 -18.72 36.87 -15.95
CA LEU A 3 -18.98 36.51 -14.56
C LEU A 3 -19.99 35.35 -14.51
N GLY A 4 -19.68 34.35 -13.70
CA GLY A 4 -20.46 33.13 -13.53
C GLY A 4 -21.80 33.36 -12.80
N SER A 5 -22.80 32.60 -13.22
CA SER A 5 -24.09 32.49 -12.55
C SER A 5 -23.94 31.85 -11.17
N SER A 6 -24.46 32.54 -10.15
CA SER A 6 -24.53 32.12 -8.77
C SER A 6 -25.92 31.58 -8.46
N ASP A 7 -26.09 30.26 -8.46
CA ASP A 7 -27.33 29.63 -7.98
C ASP A 7 -27.27 29.47 -6.45
N PHE A 8 -27.81 30.46 -5.74
CA PHE A 8 -28.06 30.41 -4.31
C PHE A 8 -29.34 29.62 -4.03
N LEU A 9 -29.22 28.41 -3.50
CA LEU A 9 -30.35 27.75 -2.83
C LEU A 9 -30.40 28.20 -1.37
N LYS A 10 -31.46 28.93 -1.04
CA LYS A 10 -31.76 29.45 0.29
C LYS A 10 -32.67 28.45 1.01
N THR A 11 -32.11 27.64 1.90
CA THR A 11 -32.89 26.91 2.90
C THR A 11 -32.27 27.16 4.26
N ASP A 12 -33.02 27.88 5.09
CA ASP A 12 -32.93 28.03 6.54
C ASP A 12 -31.54 27.89 7.20
N GLY A 13 -30.90 29.04 7.41
CA GLY A 13 -30.21 29.31 8.68
C GLY A 13 -28.82 28.72 8.93
N PHE A 14 -28.19 27.99 7.99
CA PHE A 14 -26.81 27.51 8.18
C PHE A 14 -25.97 27.70 6.90
N VAL A 15 -25.02 28.64 6.92
CA VAL A 15 -23.98 28.74 5.87
C VAL A 15 -22.91 27.69 6.17
N ALA A 16 -23.21 26.43 5.84
CA ALA A 16 -22.16 25.43 5.69
C ALA A 16 -21.44 25.71 4.37
N LYS A 17 -20.20 26.22 4.43
CA LYS A 17 -19.29 26.16 3.29
C LYS A 17 -19.12 24.67 2.96
N ARG A 18 -19.84 24.19 1.95
CA ARG A 18 -19.49 22.93 1.28
C ARG A 18 -18.12 23.17 0.67
N GLN A 19 -17.08 22.84 1.41
CA GLN A 19 -15.79 22.51 0.84
C GLN A 19 -16.07 21.31 -0.06
N ILE A 20 -16.37 21.57 -1.34
CA ILE A 20 -16.40 20.52 -2.35
C ILE A 20 -14.94 20.11 -2.48
N PHE A 21 -14.49 19.18 -1.63
CA PHE A 21 -13.38 18.34 -1.98
C PHE A 21 -13.84 17.63 -3.23
N SER A 22 -13.36 18.11 -4.36
CA SER A 22 -13.46 17.40 -5.62
C SER A 22 -12.62 16.15 -5.44
N PHE A 23 -13.19 15.12 -4.81
CA PHE A 23 -12.81 13.74 -5.07
C PHE A 23 -13.26 13.46 -6.49
N ARG A 24 -12.59 14.09 -7.46
CA ARG A 24 -12.49 13.50 -8.79
C ARG A 24 -11.90 12.15 -8.49
N SER A 25 -12.66 11.09 -8.74
CA SER A 25 -12.15 9.73 -8.62
C SER A 25 -11.00 9.67 -9.63
N VAL A 26 -9.78 9.92 -9.15
CA VAL A 26 -8.59 9.90 -9.97
C VAL A 26 -8.40 8.45 -10.31
N ARG A 27 -8.46 8.12 -11.61
CA ARG A 27 -8.18 6.76 -12.05
C ARG A 27 -6.78 6.39 -11.53
N PRO A 28 -6.62 5.30 -10.75
CA PRO A 28 -5.33 4.94 -10.24
C PRO A 28 -4.38 4.66 -11.41
N ARG A 29 -3.17 5.19 -11.30
CA ARG A 29 -2.16 5.11 -12.35
C ARG A 29 -1.38 3.80 -12.28
N LEU A 30 -1.29 3.21 -11.09
CA LEU A 30 -0.54 1.99 -10.81
C LEU A 30 -1.30 1.12 -9.81
N THR A 31 -1.29 -0.19 -10.02
CA THR A 31 -1.78 -1.19 -9.06
C THR A 31 -0.62 -2.04 -8.56
N ILE A 32 -0.47 -2.12 -7.24
CA ILE A 32 0.54 -2.95 -6.59
C ILE A 32 -0.15 -3.97 -5.71
N TYR A 33 0.05 -5.26 -5.97
CA TYR A 33 -0.37 -6.32 -5.05
C TYR A 33 0.73 -6.62 -4.05
N VAL A 34 0.38 -6.63 -2.77
CA VAL A 34 1.34 -6.88 -1.69
C VAL A 34 0.87 -7.96 -0.75
N CYS A 35 1.76 -8.89 -0.42
CA CYS A 35 1.51 -9.90 0.62
C CYS A 35 2.61 -9.80 1.66
N GLN A 36 2.27 -9.84 2.96
CA GLN A 36 3.29 -9.94 3.99
C GLN A 36 3.82 -11.37 4.06
N GLU A 37 5.15 -11.52 4.09
CA GLU A 37 5.81 -12.79 4.33
C GLU A 37 5.46 -13.27 5.76
N GLN A 38 4.40 -14.06 5.88
CA GLN A 38 4.00 -14.63 7.18
C GLN A 38 4.93 -15.79 7.51
N SER A 39 5.53 -15.72 8.70
CA SER A 39 6.13 -16.85 9.40
C SER A 39 5.05 -17.88 9.78
N ARG A 40 4.48 -18.59 8.79
CA ARG A 40 3.60 -19.77 8.91
C ARG A 40 2.65 -19.76 10.13
N THR A 41 1.51 -19.07 10.07
CA THR A 41 0.53 -19.15 11.18
C THR A 41 -0.89 -19.54 10.77
N ILE A 42 -1.27 -19.48 9.49
CA ILE A 42 -2.56 -20.07 9.07
C ILE A 42 -2.36 -21.56 8.81
N ARG A 43 -2.22 -22.34 9.89
CA ARG A 43 -2.69 -23.72 9.88
C ARG A 43 -4.20 -23.61 9.73
N LEU A 44 -4.70 -23.81 8.51
CA LEU A 44 -6.11 -24.12 8.35
C LEU A 44 -6.38 -25.33 9.23
N GLU A 45 -7.10 -25.13 10.33
CA GLU A 45 -7.71 -26.18 11.14
C GLU A 45 -8.79 -26.89 10.30
N ARG A 46 -8.39 -27.57 9.23
CA ARG A 46 -9.15 -28.68 8.69
C ARG A 46 -8.36 -29.94 9.01
N GLN A 47 -8.68 -30.46 10.18
CA GLN A 47 -8.62 -31.87 10.47
C GLN A 47 -9.19 -32.63 9.28
N GLN A 48 -8.33 -33.30 8.52
CA GLN A 48 -8.72 -34.48 7.77
C GLN A 48 -7.53 -35.43 7.77
N ASP A 49 -7.84 -36.53 8.45
CA ASP A 49 -7.19 -37.82 8.54
C ASP A 49 -6.48 -38.25 7.25
N SER A 50 -5.40 -39.03 7.43
CA SER A 50 -4.75 -39.90 6.45
C SER A 50 -3.84 -39.27 5.38
N GLY A 51 -2.53 -39.50 5.59
CA GLY A 51 -1.62 -40.00 4.54
C GLY A 51 -1.03 -39.00 3.55
N ASN A 52 0.30 -38.86 3.60
CA ASN A 52 1.19 -38.24 2.60
C ASN A 52 1.36 -36.71 2.71
N GLY A 53 2.21 -36.30 3.66
CA GLY A 53 2.52 -34.90 3.99
C GLY A 53 3.48 -34.22 3.03
N GLU A 54 3.07 -34.02 1.79
CA GLU A 54 3.75 -33.16 0.82
C GLU A 54 2.77 -32.09 0.30
N ASN A 55 2.65 -31.00 1.06
CA ASN A 55 2.34 -29.63 0.64
C ASN A 55 1.66 -28.89 1.81
N ASN A 56 2.49 -28.30 2.68
CA ASN A 56 2.07 -27.19 3.52
C ASN A 56 1.69 -26.02 2.61
N GLY A 57 0.46 -26.02 2.10
CA GLY A 57 -0.09 -24.97 1.25
C GLY A 57 -0.28 -23.68 2.03
N ALA A 58 0.81 -22.90 2.20
CA ALA A 58 0.72 -21.56 2.73
C ALA A 58 -0.15 -20.71 1.80
N ILE A 59 -1.27 -20.19 2.30
CA ILE A 59 -2.12 -19.27 1.54
C ILE A 59 -1.50 -17.87 1.68
N PHE A 60 -1.09 -17.30 0.55
CA PHE A 60 -0.64 -15.92 0.46
C PHE A 60 -1.84 -15.02 0.16
N VAL A 61 -2.17 -14.12 1.09
CA VAL A 61 -3.23 -13.12 0.91
C VAL A 61 -2.60 -11.82 0.41
N TYR A 62 -2.89 -11.48 -0.84
CA TYR A 62 -2.43 -10.24 -1.47
C TYR A 62 -3.47 -9.13 -1.30
N HIS A 63 -2.99 -7.94 -0.97
CA HIS A 63 -3.77 -6.72 -0.86
C HIS A 63 -3.44 -5.82 -2.05
N ALA A 64 -4.45 -5.32 -2.74
CA ALA A 64 -4.26 -4.36 -3.83
C ALA A 64 -4.09 -2.95 -3.26
N ILE A 65 -3.01 -2.29 -3.67
CA ILE A 65 -2.71 -0.90 -3.41
C ILE A 65 -2.80 -0.14 -4.73
N TYR A 66 -3.60 0.92 -4.73
CA TYR A 66 -3.76 1.80 -5.88
C TYR A 66 -3.04 3.11 -5.62
N LEU A 67 -2.12 3.49 -6.52
CA LEU A 67 -1.44 4.79 -6.47
C LEU A 67 -2.14 5.80 -7.38
N GLU A 68 -2.44 6.96 -6.82
CA GLU A 68 -2.97 8.12 -7.52
C GLU A 68 -1.83 8.95 -8.12
N GLU A 69 -0.74 9.09 -7.37
CA GLU A 69 0.52 9.74 -7.71
C GLU A 69 1.67 8.71 -7.77
N MET A 70 2.53 8.84 -8.78
CA MET A 70 3.70 7.95 -8.96
C MET A 70 4.85 8.42 -8.05
N ALA A 71 4.62 8.38 -6.74
CA ALA A 71 5.53 8.89 -5.71
C ALA A 71 5.83 7.83 -4.63
N ALA A 72 7.07 7.81 -4.15
CA ALA A 72 7.53 6.91 -3.10
C ALA A 72 6.83 7.20 -1.76
N SER A 73 6.46 8.46 -1.51
CA SER A 73 5.67 8.86 -0.33
C SER A 73 4.28 8.21 -0.34
N GLU A 74 3.64 8.10 -1.49
CA GLU A 74 2.33 7.46 -1.60
C GLU A 74 2.43 5.94 -1.42
N VAL A 75 3.44 5.31 -2.04
CA VAL A 75 3.74 3.89 -1.81
C VAL A 75 3.90 3.62 -0.32
N THR A 76 4.73 4.41 0.36
CA THR A 76 4.98 4.28 1.80
C THR A 76 3.69 4.44 2.60
N ARG A 77 2.87 5.45 2.28
CA ARG A 77 1.59 5.70 2.96
C ARG A 77 0.59 4.56 2.77
N LYS A 78 0.47 4.02 1.56
CA LYS A 78 -0.48 2.93 1.28
C LYS A 78 -0.01 1.62 1.92
N LEU A 79 1.29 1.34 1.93
CA LEU A 79 1.88 0.22 2.67
C LEU A 79 1.63 0.35 4.18
N ALA A 80 1.83 1.56 4.74
CA ALA A 80 1.54 1.86 6.14
C ALA A 80 0.09 1.51 6.52
N LEU A 81 -0.87 1.87 5.66
CA LEU A 81 -2.28 1.58 5.86
C LEU A 81 -2.60 0.08 5.76
N VAL A 82 -2.06 -0.60 4.75
CA VAL A 82 -2.31 -2.04 4.54
C VAL A 82 -1.76 -2.89 5.68
N PHE A 83 -0.56 -2.56 6.18
CA PHE A 83 0.10 -3.31 7.26
C PHE A 83 -0.16 -2.74 8.65
N ASN A 84 -1.00 -1.71 8.77
CA ASN A 84 -1.32 -1.03 10.03
C ASN A 84 -0.07 -0.56 10.81
N ILE A 85 0.93 -0.03 10.08
CA ILE A 85 2.16 0.52 10.64
C ILE A 85 2.04 2.05 10.64
N PRO A 86 2.30 2.75 11.75
CA PRO A 86 2.33 4.21 11.74
C PRO A 86 3.39 4.74 10.78
N LEU A 87 3.03 5.71 9.93
CA LEU A 87 3.94 6.23 8.89
C LEU A 87 5.28 6.74 9.45
N HIS A 88 5.26 7.36 10.63
CA HIS A 88 6.47 7.85 11.31
C HIS A 88 7.41 6.74 11.80
N GLN A 89 6.93 5.49 11.88
CA GLN A 89 7.74 4.32 12.20
C GLN A 89 8.30 3.66 10.94
N ILE A 90 7.88 4.07 9.75
CA ILE A 90 8.45 3.55 8.51
C ILE A 90 9.58 4.49 8.10
N ASN A 91 10.81 4.03 8.29
CA ASN A 91 11.98 4.82 7.98
C ASN A 91 12.18 4.87 6.47
N GLN A 92 12.24 3.70 5.82
CA GLN A 92 12.51 3.59 4.38
C GLN A 92 11.82 2.36 3.78
N VAL A 93 11.51 2.48 2.49
CA VAL A 93 11.03 1.39 1.65
C VAL A 93 12.10 1.03 0.64
N TYR A 94 12.42 -0.25 0.53
CA TYR A 94 13.42 -0.81 -0.35
C TYR A 94 12.76 -1.79 -1.31
N ARG A 95 13.32 -1.93 -2.51
CA ARG A 95 13.06 -3.06 -3.40
C ARG A 95 14.26 -3.98 -3.41
N GLN A 96 14.04 -5.28 -3.30
CA GLN A 96 15.09 -6.26 -3.41
C GLN A 96 15.53 -6.38 -4.88
N GLY A 97 16.80 -6.12 -5.13
CA GLY A 97 17.44 -6.32 -6.42
C GLY A 97 17.97 -7.74 -6.60
N PRO A 98 18.55 -8.05 -7.77
CA PRO A 98 19.34 -9.27 -7.98
C PRO A 98 20.39 -9.42 -6.89
N THR A 99 20.75 -10.64 -6.54
CA THR A 99 21.72 -10.98 -5.47
C THR A 99 21.35 -10.50 -4.06
N GLY A 100 20.13 -9.99 -3.86
CA GLY A 100 19.61 -9.64 -2.54
C GLY A 100 19.99 -8.24 -2.04
N ILE A 101 20.50 -7.38 -2.91
CA ILE A 101 20.75 -5.97 -2.55
C ILE A 101 19.44 -5.23 -2.28
N HIS A 102 19.45 -4.28 -1.34
CA HIS A 102 18.28 -3.43 -1.05
C HIS A 102 18.42 -2.08 -1.77
N ILE A 103 17.54 -1.82 -2.73
CA ILE A 103 17.53 -0.61 -3.55
C ILE A 103 16.47 0.33 -2.99
N LEU A 104 16.83 1.57 -2.64
CA LEU A 104 15.87 2.53 -2.10
C LEU A 104 14.77 2.86 -3.11
N VAL A 105 13.51 2.77 -2.70
CA VAL A 105 12.37 3.15 -3.54
C VAL A 105 12.26 4.68 -3.57
N SER A 106 12.60 5.26 -4.71
CA SER A 106 12.46 6.70 -5.00
C SER A 106 11.31 6.97 -5.96
N ASP A 107 10.89 8.22 -6.10
CA ASP A 107 9.82 8.61 -7.04
C ASP A 107 10.14 8.18 -8.49
N GLN A 108 11.41 8.31 -8.90
CA GLN A 108 11.87 7.86 -10.20
C GLN A 108 11.74 6.34 -10.34
N MET A 109 11.98 5.58 -9.27
CA MET A 109 11.81 4.14 -9.28
C MET A 109 10.34 3.74 -9.39
N VAL A 110 9.45 4.42 -8.66
CA VAL A 110 8.00 4.17 -8.73
C VAL A 110 7.46 4.44 -10.13
N GLN A 111 7.96 5.49 -10.80
CA GLN A 111 7.61 5.78 -12.21
C GLN A 111 8.02 4.68 -13.19
N ASN A 112 9.00 3.85 -12.83
CA ASN A 112 9.44 2.72 -13.64
C ASN A 112 8.73 1.40 -13.28
N PHE A 113 7.81 1.40 -12.32
CA PHE A 113 6.99 0.21 -12.04
C PHE A 113 6.02 -0.04 -13.20
N GLU A 114 5.76 -1.32 -13.47
CA GLU A 114 4.73 -1.73 -14.43
C GLU A 114 3.35 -1.39 -13.88
N ASP A 115 2.41 -1.01 -14.77
CA ASP A 115 1.00 -0.65 -14.47
C ASP A 115 0.35 -1.56 -13.43
N GLU A 116 0.72 -2.84 -13.45
CA GLU A 116 0.36 -3.86 -12.49
C GLU A 116 1.62 -4.58 -11.99
N SER A 117 1.94 -4.42 -10.69
CA SER A 117 3.13 -5.01 -10.07
C SER A 117 2.76 -5.86 -8.85
N CYS A 118 3.57 -6.87 -8.52
CA CYS A 118 3.33 -7.76 -7.39
C CYS A 118 4.60 -7.92 -6.55
N PHE A 119 4.49 -7.79 -5.23
CA PHE A 119 5.62 -7.90 -4.30
C PHE A 119 5.28 -8.71 -3.05
N LEU A 120 6.25 -9.47 -2.57
CA LEU A 120 6.24 -9.99 -1.21
C LEU A 120 6.88 -8.96 -0.29
N ILE A 121 6.30 -8.74 0.88
CA ILE A 121 6.71 -7.72 1.82
C ILE A 121 7.41 -8.35 3.02
N THR A 122 8.62 -7.87 3.29
CA THR A 122 9.33 -8.14 4.53
C THR A 122 9.48 -6.85 5.32
N ILE A 123 9.15 -6.89 6.61
CA ILE A 123 9.33 -5.77 7.52
C ILE A 123 10.49 -6.10 8.44
N ILE A 124 11.54 -5.27 8.41
CA ILE A 124 12.71 -5.42 9.27
C ILE A 124 12.77 -4.27 10.27
N LYS A 125 13.25 -4.53 11.49
CA LYS A 125 13.47 -3.48 12.48
C LYS A 125 14.70 -2.67 12.10
N ALA A 126 14.64 -1.35 12.25
CA ALA A 126 15.79 -0.48 12.02
C ALA A 126 16.91 -0.75 13.03
N GLU A 127 18.17 -0.56 12.62
CA GLU A 127 19.36 -0.86 13.44
C GLU A 127 19.42 -0.06 14.74
N ASN A 128 18.93 1.18 14.72
CA ASN A 128 18.80 2.05 15.89
C ASN A 128 17.63 1.67 16.82
N GLY A 129 16.80 0.69 16.42
CA GLY A 129 15.61 0.26 17.14
C GLY A 129 14.42 1.21 17.05
N GLU A 130 14.55 2.33 16.33
CA GLU A 130 13.51 3.33 16.12
C GLU A 130 12.85 3.12 14.76
N GLY A 131 11.81 2.28 14.75
CA GLY A 131 11.00 2.02 13.56
C GLY A 131 11.43 0.81 12.73
N PHE A 132 10.97 0.80 11.48
CA PHE A 132 10.98 -0.32 10.57
C PHE A 132 11.41 0.11 9.17
N HIS A 133 12.05 -0.80 8.45
CA HIS A 133 12.20 -0.73 7.01
C HIS A 133 11.31 -1.77 6.35
N ILE A 134 10.75 -1.42 5.20
CA ILE A 134 9.92 -2.32 4.40
C ILE A 134 10.73 -2.72 3.17
N ILE A 135 10.74 -4.01 2.84
CA ILE A 135 11.41 -4.55 1.66
C ILE A 135 10.35 -5.18 0.75
N LEU A 136 10.27 -4.69 -0.49
CA LEU A 136 9.49 -5.22 -1.59
C LEU A 136 10.35 -6.25 -2.34
N LYS A 137 9.98 -7.52 -2.29
CA LYS A 137 10.66 -8.63 -2.95
C LYS A 137 9.94 -9.06 -4.22
#